data_AF-A0A381UWG2-F1
#
_entry.id   AF-A0A381UWG2-F1
#
_cell.length_a   1.000
_cell.length_b   1.000
_cell.length_c   1.000
_cell.angle_alpha   90.00
_cell.angle_beta   90.00
_cell.angle_gamma   90.00
#
_symmetry.space_group_name_H-M   'P 1'
#
loop_
_entity.id
_entity.type
_entity.pdbx_description
1 polymer ?
#
loop_
_entity_poly.entity_id
_entity_poly.type
_entity_poly.pdbx_seq_one_letter_code
_entity_poly.pdbx_strand_id
1 'polypeptide(L)'
;QEVFPIDPERNTEPRMIQALELMNKLTPKPIIIANHPSRSAEKGQQYGLDDPAELRKWNDTAPEVSVGMAGAPGHQASTLNSDNTTRPQQFRGAYDQLPTMGGFDPMTARLGGFWDSMLGEGRHWWITANSDSHVHYTEGGSDFWPGEFSKTYVYAEKSYDAILEGIRSGRVFVTTGDLISLLDVSVQFGSNTAQIGGSLSVSSGSDIEITIKLKDPEKNNHHKENPSVERVDLITGKVSGLGLNPNNDRNPSTHVLNRFYQDNWSVKDEYKTMTYNLKNVTDNLYLRARGTNTTQLEPEPDPPGENPWTDLWFYSNPIFIQVQ
;
A
#
# COMPACT_ATOMS: atom_id res chain seq x y z
N GLN A 1 -7.98 16.28 21.79
CA GLN A 1 -8.88 17.42 21.55
C GLN A 1 -8.17 18.35 20.58
N GLU A 2 -8.89 18.85 19.57
CA GLU A 2 -8.37 19.91 18.69
C GLU A 2 -8.01 21.17 19.48
N VAL A 3 -7.15 22.01 18.90
CA VAL A 3 -6.60 23.23 19.51
C VAL A 3 -7.74 24.22 19.81
N PHE A 4 -7.78 24.75 21.04
CA PHE A 4 -8.73 25.79 21.46
C PHE A 4 -8.25 27.20 21.06
N PRO A 5 -9.13 28.14 20.65
CA PRO A 5 -10.57 27.93 20.40
C PRO A 5 -10.81 27.05 19.18
N ILE A 6 -11.88 26.25 19.25
CA ILE A 6 -12.34 25.44 18.11
C ILE A 6 -12.63 26.39 16.96
N ASP A 7 -12.03 26.09 15.82
CA ASP A 7 -12.10 26.90 14.62
C ASP A 7 -12.45 25.98 13.45
N PRO A 8 -13.75 25.91 13.07
CA PRO A 8 -14.23 25.02 12.02
C PRO A 8 -13.54 25.24 10.67
N GLU A 9 -12.98 26.42 10.41
CA GLU A 9 -12.26 26.69 9.16
C GLU A 9 -10.97 25.86 9.03
N ARG A 10 -10.48 25.27 10.14
CA ARG A 10 -9.29 24.41 10.15
C ARG A 10 -9.51 23.04 9.55
N ASN A 11 -10.76 22.55 9.57
CA ASN A 11 -11.12 21.22 9.06
C ASN A 11 -11.92 21.33 7.76
N THR A 12 -11.30 21.91 6.73
CA THR A 12 -11.90 22.09 5.40
C THR A 12 -10.88 21.79 4.31
N GLU A 13 -11.31 21.25 3.16
CA GLU A 13 -10.41 20.98 2.04
C GLU A 13 -9.63 22.24 1.58
N PRO A 14 -10.24 23.44 1.42
CA PRO A 14 -9.48 24.62 1.02
C PRO A 14 -8.35 24.97 2.01
N ARG A 15 -8.56 24.71 3.30
CA ARG A 15 -7.54 24.93 4.31
C ARG A 15 -6.40 23.92 4.21
N MET A 16 -6.71 22.65 3.92
CA MET A 16 -5.70 21.63 3.65
C MET A 16 -4.84 22.00 2.43
N ILE A 17 -5.44 22.53 1.36
CA ILE A 17 -4.70 23.02 0.18
C ILE A 17 -3.76 24.17 0.54
N GLN A 18 -4.22 25.17 1.31
CA GLN A 18 -3.34 26.24 1.81
C GLN A 18 -2.18 25.69 2.65
N ALA A 19 -2.43 24.67 3.47
CA ALA A 19 -1.40 24.02 4.25
C ALA A 19 -0.38 23.30 3.36
N LEU A 20 -0.82 22.59 2.31
CA LEU A 20 0.06 21.94 1.33
C LEU A 20 0.89 22.95 0.54
N GLU A 21 0.30 24.08 0.12
CA GLU A 21 1.03 25.16 -0.55
C GLU A 21 2.14 25.75 0.33
N LEU A 22 1.88 25.88 1.65
CA LEU A 22 2.89 26.30 2.62
C LEU A 22 3.97 25.23 2.79
N MET A 23 3.57 23.98 3.02
CA MET A 23 4.49 22.86 3.23
C MET A 23 5.42 22.64 2.02
N ASN A 24 4.92 22.85 0.80
CA ASN A 24 5.71 22.71 -0.43
C ASN A 24 6.84 23.76 -0.55
N LYS A 25 6.77 24.85 0.23
CA LYS A 25 7.80 25.91 0.29
C LYS A 25 8.79 25.72 1.44
N LEU A 26 8.55 24.77 2.34
CA LEU A 26 9.44 24.52 3.48
C LEU A 26 10.73 23.82 3.04
N THR A 27 11.78 23.97 3.85
CA THR A 27 13.04 23.24 3.70
C THR A 27 13.52 22.77 5.08
N PRO A 28 13.58 21.45 5.33
CA PRO A 28 13.19 20.36 4.43
C PRO A 28 11.66 20.31 4.19
N LYS A 29 11.24 19.76 3.05
CA LYS A 29 9.81 19.50 2.77
C LYS A 29 9.30 18.36 3.67
N PRO A 30 8.18 18.54 4.40
CA PRO A 30 7.59 17.47 5.18
C PRO A 30 6.98 16.40 4.26
N ILE A 31 6.53 15.30 4.86
CA ILE A 31 5.75 14.25 4.20
C ILE A 31 4.37 14.21 4.84
N ILE A 32 3.35 14.15 3.99
CA ILE A 32 1.94 13.99 4.35
C ILE A 32 1.43 12.73 3.67
N ILE A 33 0.77 11.89 4.47
CA ILE A 33 0.15 10.64 4.07
C ILE A 33 -1.29 10.69 4.60
N ALA A 34 -2.28 10.50 3.74
CA ALA A 34 -3.68 10.42 4.15
C ALA A 34 -3.88 9.18 5.04
N ASN A 35 -4.36 9.37 6.27
CA ASN A 35 -4.52 8.28 7.23
C ASN A 35 -5.97 7.82 7.25
N HIS A 36 -6.19 6.49 7.21
CA HIS A 36 -7.53 5.88 7.22
C HIS A 36 -8.52 6.42 6.16
N PRO A 37 -8.14 6.52 4.87
CA PRO A 37 -8.90 7.31 3.91
C PRO A 37 -10.33 6.79 3.65
N SER A 38 -10.58 5.48 3.77
CA SER A 38 -11.94 4.94 3.61
C SER A 38 -12.74 4.82 4.91
N ARG A 39 -12.15 5.09 6.10
CA ARG A 39 -12.80 4.77 7.39
C ARG A 39 -14.00 5.65 7.69
N SER A 40 -14.01 6.87 7.17
CA SER A 40 -15.11 7.83 7.35
C SER A 40 -16.28 7.59 6.40
N ALA A 41 -16.19 6.61 5.49
CA ALA A 41 -17.28 6.29 4.58
C ALA A 41 -18.50 5.76 5.33
N GLU A 42 -19.70 6.16 4.89
CA GLU A 42 -20.95 5.60 5.40
C GLU A 42 -21.29 4.27 4.69
N LYS A 43 -22.07 3.40 5.35
CA LYS A 43 -22.48 2.12 4.76
C LYS A 43 -23.18 2.31 3.41
N GLY A 44 -22.67 1.62 2.40
CA GLY A 44 -23.17 1.70 1.03
C GLY A 44 -22.56 2.85 0.21
N GLN A 45 -21.79 3.74 0.84
CA GLN A 45 -20.93 4.69 0.14
C GLN A 45 -19.58 4.06 -0.16
N GLN A 46 -18.96 4.54 -1.24
CA GLN A 46 -17.62 4.11 -1.63
C GLN A 46 -16.52 4.94 -0.96
N TYR A 47 -16.84 6.18 -0.59
CA TYR A 47 -15.94 7.20 -0.09
C TYR A 47 -16.56 7.93 1.11
N GLY A 48 -15.70 8.53 1.92
CA GLY A 48 -16.09 9.28 3.11
C GLY A 48 -15.66 10.73 3.00
N LEU A 49 -14.96 11.21 4.02
CA LEU A 49 -14.33 12.52 4.03
C LEU A 49 -13.23 12.64 2.99
N ASP A 50 -12.45 11.57 2.75
CA ASP A 50 -11.49 11.51 1.67
C ASP A 50 -12.13 10.89 0.42
N ASP A 51 -11.92 11.54 -0.73
CA ASP A 51 -12.41 11.07 -2.03
C ASP A 51 -11.34 11.18 -3.14
N PRO A 52 -11.59 10.58 -4.33
CA PRO A 52 -10.61 10.60 -5.42
C PRO A 52 -10.22 12.00 -5.93
N ALA A 53 -11.13 12.97 -5.91
CA ALA A 53 -10.84 14.32 -6.38
C ALA A 53 -10.00 15.08 -5.35
N GLU A 54 -10.32 14.92 -4.06
CA GLU A 54 -9.56 15.53 -2.98
C GLU A 54 -8.09 15.04 -2.99
N LEU A 55 -7.87 13.73 -2.99
CA LEU A 55 -6.51 13.17 -2.91
C LEU A 55 -5.67 13.50 -4.15
N ARG A 56 -6.29 13.61 -5.34
CA ARG A 56 -5.62 14.16 -6.53
C ARG A 56 -5.21 15.61 -6.32
N LYS A 57 -6.11 16.44 -5.80
CA LYS A 57 -5.85 17.85 -5.55
C LYS A 57 -4.72 18.04 -4.54
N TRP A 58 -4.63 17.17 -3.53
CA TRP A 58 -3.50 17.17 -2.58
C TRP A 58 -2.17 16.90 -3.30
N ASN A 59 -2.13 15.85 -4.13
CA ASN A 59 -0.94 15.50 -4.91
C ASN A 59 -0.58 16.56 -5.96
N ASP A 60 -1.57 17.15 -6.65
CA ASP A 60 -1.35 18.26 -7.60
C ASP A 60 -0.75 19.49 -6.93
N THR A 61 -1.18 19.80 -5.71
CA THR A 61 -0.75 20.99 -4.97
C THR A 61 0.69 20.86 -4.48
N ALA A 62 1.08 19.68 -4.00
CA ALA A 62 2.39 19.45 -3.42
C ALA A 62 2.86 17.99 -3.60
N PRO A 63 3.27 17.59 -4.81
CA PRO A 63 3.54 16.18 -5.15
C PRO A 63 4.73 15.56 -4.40
N GLU A 64 5.63 16.38 -3.85
CA GLU A 64 6.77 15.94 -3.03
C GLU A 64 6.48 15.97 -1.51
N VAL A 65 5.29 16.45 -1.13
CA VAL A 65 4.81 16.53 0.26
C VAL A 65 3.67 15.54 0.48
N SER A 66 2.59 15.64 -0.30
CA SER A 66 1.47 14.69 -0.26
C SER A 66 1.75 13.54 -1.22
N VAL A 67 2.32 12.48 -0.66
CA VAL A 67 2.94 11.39 -1.42
C VAL A 67 2.15 10.10 -1.38
N GLY A 68 1.05 10.02 -0.63
CA GLY A 68 0.37 8.74 -0.47
C GLY A 68 -0.69 8.66 0.61
N MET A 69 -1.06 7.42 0.93
CA MET A 69 -2.05 7.07 1.96
C MET A 69 -1.63 5.85 2.78
N ALA A 70 -2.24 5.69 3.95
CA ALA A 70 -2.17 4.46 4.72
C ALA A 70 -2.90 3.34 3.99
N GLY A 71 -2.16 2.46 3.34
CA GLY A 71 -2.69 1.31 2.62
C GLY A 71 -3.13 0.18 3.54
N ALA A 72 -2.39 -0.08 4.63
CA ALA A 72 -2.91 -0.88 5.74
C ALA A 72 -3.12 0.03 6.96
N PRO A 73 -4.38 0.24 7.39
CA PRO A 73 -4.69 1.10 8.52
C PRO A 73 -4.27 0.52 9.87
N GLY A 74 -4.23 1.38 10.89
CA GLY A 74 -4.08 1.00 12.30
C GLY A 74 -5.31 0.28 12.87
N HIS A 75 -5.34 0.07 14.20
CA HIS A 75 -6.40 -0.63 14.93
C HIS A 75 -6.73 -2.06 14.40
N GLN A 76 -5.75 -2.75 13.83
CA GLN A 76 -5.95 -4.10 13.27
C GLN A 76 -6.34 -5.15 14.32
N ALA A 77 -6.14 -4.88 15.62
CA ALA A 77 -6.52 -5.75 16.72
C ALA A 77 -7.93 -5.44 17.29
N SER A 78 -8.71 -4.57 16.66
CA SER A 78 -10.06 -4.19 17.09
C SER A 78 -11.01 -5.39 17.24
N THR A 79 -10.76 -6.45 16.48
CA THR A 79 -11.50 -7.71 16.50
C THR A 79 -11.02 -8.70 17.56
N LEU A 80 -10.04 -8.35 18.40
CA LEU A 80 -9.46 -9.25 19.41
C LEU A 80 -9.82 -8.83 20.84
N ASN A 81 -10.13 -9.81 21.67
CA ASN A 81 -10.11 -9.68 23.12
C ASN A 81 -8.67 -9.81 23.66
N SER A 82 -8.47 -9.42 24.92
CA SER A 82 -7.15 -9.49 25.56
C SER A 82 -6.59 -10.92 25.68
N ASP A 83 -7.44 -11.93 25.57
CA ASP A 83 -7.08 -13.35 25.55
C ASP A 83 -6.89 -13.94 24.13
N ASN A 84 -6.91 -13.09 23.10
CA ASN A 84 -6.87 -13.44 21.67
C ASN A 84 -8.13 -14.11 21.10
N THR A 85 -9.20 -14.25 21.87
CA THR A 85 -10.50 -14.65 21.29
C THR A 85 -11.06 -13.53 20.42
N THR A 86 -11.85 -13.86 19.40
CA THR A 86 -12.41 -12.85 18.50
C THR A 86 -13.61 -12.12 19.12
N ARG A 87 -13.83 -10.88 18.69
CA ARG A 87 -14.98 -10.02 19.00
C ARG A 87 -15.93 -10.02 17.80
N PRO A 88 -17.00 -10.85 17.79
CA PRO A 88 -17.77 -11.14 16.57
C PRO A 88 -18.54 -9.96 15.95
N GLN A 89 -18.63 -8.81 16.63
CA GLN A 89 -19.31 -7.61 16.14
C GLN A 89 -18.37 -6.46 15.80
N GLN A 90 -17.05 -6.63 16.00
CA GLN A 90 -16.06 -5.62 15.70
C GLN A 90 -15.45 -5.88 14.32
N PHE A 91 -14.89 -4.85 13.69
CA PHE A 91 -14.29 -4.92 12.36
C PHE A 91 -12.84 -4.50 12.42
N ARG A 92 -11.96 -5.16 11.64
CA ARG A 92 -10.54 -4.82 11.55
C ARG A 92 -10.36 -3.34 11.19
N GLY A 93 -9.39 -2.70 11.83
CA GLY A 93 -9.12 -1.27 11.68
C GLY A 93 -10.24 -0.35 12.18
N ALA A 94 -11.30 -0.90 12.79
CA ALA A 94 -12.55 -0.22 13.08
C ALA A 94 -13.19 0.44 11.83
N TYR A 95 -13.28 -0.35 10.76
CA TYR A 95 -13.96 -0.04 9.50
C TYR A 95 -15.32 -0.76 9.43
N ASP A 96 -16.25 -0.43 10.33
CA ASP A 96 -17.56 -1.09 10.43
C ASP A 96 -18.55 -0.74 9.31
N GLN A 97 -18.37 0.41 8.67
CA GLN A 97 -19.25 0.92 7.61
C GLN A 97 -18.78 0.50 6.20
N LEU A 98 -17.47 0.44 5.99
CA LEU A 98 -16.82 0.03 4.74
C LEU A 98 -15.60 -0.83 5.07
N PRO A 99 -15.75 -2.16 5.25
CA PRO A 99 -14.70 -3.02 5.77
C PRO A 99 -13.38 -2.92 5.01
N THR A 100 -12.27 -3.07 5.73
CA THR A 100 -10.96 -3.38 5.13
C THR A 100 -11.05 -4.66 4.30
N MET A 101 -10.07 -4.89 3.44
CA MET A 101 -9.99 -6.06 2.58
C MET A 101 -8.62 -6.71 2.73
N GLY A 102 -8.55 -7.87 3.37
CA GLY A 102 -7.30 -8.48 3.82
C GLY A 102 -6.55 -7.61 4.84
N GLY A 103 -7.28 -6.78 5.60
CA GLY A 103 -6.72 -5.76 6.48
C GLY A 103 -6.20 -4.49 5.80
N PHE A 104 -6.32 -4.37 4.47
CA PHE A 104 -5.93 -3.16 3.73
C PHE A 104 -7.13 -2.27 3.47
N ASP A 105 -6.90 -0.96 3.36
CA ASP A 105 -7.93 0.02 3.03
C ASP A 105 -8.51 -0.27 1.63
N PRO A 106 -9.83 -0.21 1.41
CA PRO A 106 -10.46 -0.47 0.11
C PRO A 106 -9.96 0.42 -1.03
N MET A 107 -9.46 1.63 -0.75
CA MET A 107 -8.79 2.47 -1.75
C MET A 107 -7.47 1.86 -2.26
N THR A 108 -6.84 0.99 -1.48
CA THR A 108 -5.60 0.26 -1.80
C THR A 108 -5.87 -1.13 -2.37
N ALA A 109 -6.76 -1.90 -1.72
CA ALA A 109 -6.89 -3.34 -1.94
C ALA A 109 -7.60 -3.71 -3.25
N ARG A 110 -8.50 -2.85 -3.74
CA ARG A 110 -9.29 -3.11 -4.94
C ARG A 110 -8.42 -3.04 -6.20
N LEU A 111 -8.29 -4.18 -6.89
CA LEU A 111 -7.60 -4.26 -8.18
C LEU A 111 -8.26 -3.35 -9.22
N GLY A 112 -7.46 -2.47 -9.83
CA GLY A 112 -7.94 -1.45 -10.76
C GLY A 112 -8.75 -0.34 -10.10
N GLY A 113 -8.74 -0.26 -8.76
CA GLY A 113 -9.43 0.75 -7.96
C GLY A 113 -8.71 2.10 -7.90
N PHE A 114 -8.98 2.86 -6.84
CA PHE A 114 -8.50 4.23 -6.70
C PHE A 114 -6.97 4.32 -6.78
N TRP A 115 -6.23 3.49 -6.03
CA TRP A 115 -4.77 3.51 -6.08
C TRP A 115 -4.24 3.28 -7.49
N ASP A 116 -4.74 2.25 -8.17
CA ASP A 116 -4.37 1.93 -9.55
C ASP A 116 -4.76 3.04 -10.55
N SER A 117 -5.81 3.83 -10.26
CA SER A 117 -6.17 5.03 -11.03
C SER A 117 -5.13 6.15 -10.88
N MET A 118 -4.61 6.37 -9.67
CA MET A 118 -3.52 7.33 -9.43
C MET A 118 -2.23 6.88 -10.13
N LEU A 119 -1.91 5.58 -10.06
CA LEU A 119 -0.75 5.02 -10.75
C LEU A 119 -0.88 5.09 -12.27
N GLY A 120 -2.08 4.83 -12.82
CA GLY A 120 -2.39 4.98 -14.24
C GLY A 120 -2.27 6.42 -14.76
N GLU A 121 -2.38 7.40 -13.88
CA GLU A 121 -2.13 8.80 -14.19
C GLU A 121 -0.63 9.17 -14.17
N GLY A 122 0.24 8.23 -13.76
CA GLY A 122 1.67 8.46 -13.57
C GLY A 122 1.99 9.21 -12.28
N ARG A 123 1.04 9.29 -11.35
CA ARG A 123 1.24 9.99 -10.07
C ARG A 123 2.11 9.18 -9.14
N HIS A 124 3.00 9.89 -8.45
CA HIS A 124 3.76 9.34 -7.33
C HIS A 124 2.87 9.31 -6.09
N TRP A 125 1.98 8.32 -6.03
CA TRP A 125 1.03 8.09 -4.93
C TRP A 125 1.23 6.70 -4.32
N TRP A 126 1.80 6.69 -3.13
CA TRP A 126 2.37 5.53 -2.47
C TRP A 126 1.49 5.01 -1.35
N ILE A 127 1.67 3.75 -1.00
CA ILE A 127 1.07 3.19 0.21
C ILE A 127 2.13 2.99 1.30
N THR A 128 1.72 3.23 2.53
CA THR A 128 2.43 2.82 3.76
C THR A 128 1.47 2.08 4.68
N ALA A 129 1.99 1.55 5.79
CA ALA A 129 1.18 1.08 6.90
C ALA A 129 1.61 1.68 8.22
N ASN A 130 0.66 1.83 9.13
CA ASN A 130 0.89 2.30 10.48
C ASN A 130 0.03 1.52 11.48
N SER A 131 0.34 1.64 12.76
CA SER A 131 -0.42 0.98 13.83
C SER A 131 -1.59 1.82 14.33
N ASP A 132 -1.57 3.14 14.11
CA ASP A 132 -2.41 4.13 14.79
C ASP A 132 -2.54 3.86 16.30
N SER A 133 -1.41 3.51 16.93
CA SER A 133 -1.39 2.95 18.28
C SER A 133 -1.77 3.99 19.34
N HIS A 134 -2.83 3.70 20.09
CA HIS A 134 -3.33 4.45 21.22
C HIS A 134 -3.33 3.57 22.48
N VAL A 135 -3.97 2.40 22.42
CA VAL A 135 -4.05 1.44 23.53
C VAL A 135 -4.00 0.01 22.97
N HIS A 136 -3.06 -0.79 23.47
CA HIS A 136 -2.92 -2.17 23.03
C HIS A 136 -4.14 -3.01 23.39
N TYR A 137 -4.53 -3.97 22.54
CA TYR A 137 -5.74 -4.77 22.73
C TYR A 137 -5.73 -5.61 24.02
N THR A 138 -4.54 -6.01 24.51
CA THR A 138 -4.40 -6.70 25.81
C THR A 138 -4.56 -5.77 27.01
N GLU A 139 -4.55 -4.46 26.80
CA GLU A 139 -4.74 -3.42 27.82
C GLU A 139 -6.13 -2.78 27.74
N GLY A 140 -7.05 -3.41 27.00
CA GLY A 140 -8.43 -2.95 26.84
C GLY A 140 -8.68 -2.06 25.61
N GLY A 141 -7.68 -1.90 24.74
CA GLY A 141 -7.80 -1.15 23.49
C GLY A 141 -8.17 -1.99 22.27
N SER A 142 -7.67 -1.56 21.11
CA SER A 142 -7.93 -2.13 19.78
C SER A 142 -6.68 -2.27 18.93
N ASP A 143 -5.51 -2.04 19.52
CA ASP A 143 -4.30 -1.78 18.73
C ASP A 143 -3.26 -2.87 18.97
N PHE A 144 -2.46 -3.11 17.94
CA PHE A 144 -1.15 -3.71 18.12
C PHE A 144 -0.13 -2.61 18.45
N TRP A 145 0.98 -2.96 19.09
CA TRP A 145 2.09 -2.03 19.28
C TRP A 145 2.68 -1.61 17.93
N PRO A 146 3.32 -0.42 17.84
CA PRO A 146 4.03 -0.03 16.63
C PRO A 146 5.04 -1.10 16.19
N GLY A 147 4.86 -1.63 14.97
CA GLY A 147 5.72 -2.68 14.42
C GLY A 147 5.44 -4.09 14.94
N GLU A 148 4.32 -4.35 15.60
CA GLU A 148 3.93 -5.71 16.01
C GLU A 148 3.17 -6.48 14.91
N PHE A 149 2.35 -5.78 14.11
CA PHE A 149 1.51 -6.40 13.08
C PHE A 149 1.71 -5.77 11.71
N SER A 150 1.29 -4.52 11.52
CA SER A 150 1.45 -3.78 10.26
C SER A 150 2.83 -3.12 10.20
N LYS A 151 3.59 -3.36 9.13
CA LYS A 151 4.94 -2.84 8.95
C LYS A 151 5.12 -2.14 7.60
N THR A 152 5.75 -0.97 7.65
CA THR A 152 6.31 -0.28 6.48
C THR A 152 7.80 -0.56 6.44
N TYR A 153 8.27 -1.19 5.37
CA TYR A 153 9.69 -1.33 5.08
C TYR A 153 10.11 -0.30 4.05
N VAL A 154 11.13 0.48 4.38
CA VAL A 154 11.68 1.52 3.50
C VAL A 154 13.10 1.12 3.11
N TYR A 155 13.37 1.05 1.80
CA TYR A 155 14.73 0.81 1.31
C TYR A 155 15.54 2.12 1.34
N ALA A 156 16.36 2.26 2.37
CA ALA A 156 17.14 3.45 2.64
C ALA A 156 18.34 3.16 3.56
N GLU A 157 19.31 4.08 3.55
CA GLU A 157 20.29 4.19 4.64
C GLU A 157 19.59 4.51 5.97
N LYS A 158 20.22 4.14 7.09
CA LYS A 158 19.66 4.33 8.44
C LYS A 158 19.81 5.78 8.93
N SER A 159 19.22 6.74 8.22
CA SER A 159 19.14 8.14 8.59
C SER A 159 17.73 8.69 8.33
N TYR A 160 17.32 9.71 9.09
CA TYR A 160 16.00 10.33 8.90
C TYR A 160 15.81 10.84 7.47
N ASP A 161 16.79 11.54 6.91
CA ASP A 161 16.72 12.09 5.56
C ASP A 161 16.57 10.98 4.50
N ALA A 162 17.35 9.91 4.61
CA ALA A 162 17.27 8.80 3.65
C ALA A 162 15.95 8.03 3.75
N ILE A 163 15.41 7.85 4.97
CA ILE A 163 14.12 7.19 5.20
C ILE A 163 12.99 8.05 4.63
N LEU A 164 12.97 9.35 4.92
CA LEU A 164 11.96 10.26 4.36
C LEU A 164 12.05 10.31 2.83
N GLU A 165 13.26 10.34 2.27
CA GLU A 165 13.43 10.25 0.82
C GLU A 165 13.02 8.89 0.25
N GLY A 166 13.22 7.80 0.98
CA GLY A 166 12.71 6.48 0.63
C GLY A 166 11.20 6.46 0.52
N ILE A 167 10.49 7.07 1.48
CA ILE A 167 9.04 7.21 1.45
C ILE A 167 8.60 8.11 0.30
N ARG A 168 9.24 9.27 0.11
CA ARG A 168 8.91 10.23 -0.97
C ARG A 168 9.09 9.64 -2.37
N SER A 169 10.14 8.84 -2.55
CA SER A 169 10.41 8.10 -3.78
C SER A 169 9.62 6.79 -3.91
N GLY A 170 8.80 6.42 -2.92
CA GLY A 170 8.00 5.20 -2.96
C GLY A 170 8.79 3.90 -2.85
N ARG A 171 10.04 3.91 -2.36
CA ARG A 171 10.89 2.73 -2.11
C ARG A 171 10.41 1.92 -0.90
N VAL A 172 9.16 1.47 -0.97
CA VAL A 172 8.41 0.94 0.15
C VAL A 172 7.69 -0.34 -0.24
N PHE A 173 7.70 -1.31 0.67
CA PHE A 173 6.70 -2.36 0.71
C PHE A 173 6.04 -2.40 2.10
N VAL A 174 4.82 -2.91 2.12
CA VAL A 174 4.01 -3.07 3.32
C VAL A 174 3.72 -4.55 3.52
N THR A 175 3.76 -5.03 4.76
CA THR A 175 3.36 -6.39 5.13
C THR A 175 2.60 -6.38 6.45
N THR A 176 1.67 -7.32 6.60
CA THR A 176 0.98 -7.60 7.87
C THR A 176 1.42 -8.92 8.48
N GLY A 177 1.41 -9.00 9.80
CA GLY A 177 1.59 -10.24 10.57
C GLY A 177 2.91 -10.97 10.37
N ASP A 178 3.95 -10.26 9.94
CA ASP A 178 5.25 -10.82 9.56
C ASP A 178 5.11 -11.94 8.52
N LEU A 179 4.34 -11.71 7.46
CA LEU A 179 4.27 -12.66 6.33
C LEU A 179 5.61 -12.73 5.57
N ILE A 180 6.28 -11.58 5.37
CA ILE A 180 7.62 -11.50 4.78
C ILE A 180 8.47 -10.47 5.53
N SER A 181 9.79 -10.61 5.46
CA SER A 181 10.75 -9.67 6.08
C SER A 181 11.55 -8.83 5.08
N LEU A 182 11.47 -9.18 3.79
CA LEU A 182 12.09 -8.46 2.68
C LEU A 182 11.27 -8.70 1.41
N LEU A 183 11.12 -7.65 0.61
CA LEU A 183 10.65 -7.71 -0.77
C LEU A 183 11.56 -6.86 -1.65
N ASP A 184 12.14 -7.48 -2.67
CA ASP A 184 12.82 -6.81 -3.78
C ASP A 184 12.04 -7.13 -5.05
N VAL A 185 11.62 -6.08 -5.77
CA VAL A 185 11.05 -6.20 -7.11
C VAL A 185 11.95 -5.37 -8.01
N SER A 186 12.43 -5.98 -9.08
CA SER A 186 13.28 -5.33 -10.07
C SER A 186 12.81 -5.64 -11.49
N VAL A 187 13.03 -4.69 -12.38
CA VAL A 187 12.78 -4.82 -13.82
C VAL A 187 14.06 -4.49 -14.56
N GLN A 188 14.44 -5.34 -15.50
CA GLN A 188 15.65 -5.21 -16.29
C GLN A 188 15.35 -5.11 -17.79
N PHE A 189 16.04 -4.18 -18.46
CA PHE A 189 16.11 -4.03 -19.91
C PHE A 189 17.57 -3.81 -20.34
N GLY A 190 18.17 -4.81 -20.99
CA GLY A 190 19.60 -4.79 -21.30
C GLY A 190 20.45 -4.69 -20.03
N SER A 191 21.25 -3.63 -19.90
CA SER A 191 22.04 -3.34 -18.69
C SER A 191 21.34 -2.41 -17.69
N ASN A 192 20.16 -1.91 -18.02
CA ASN A 192 19.44 -0.96 -17.18
C ASN A 192 18.45 -1.70 -16.27
N THR A 193 18.34 -1.24 -15.02
CA THR A 193 17.44 -1.83 -14.03
C THR A 193 16.71 -0.74 -13.26
N ALA A 194 15.45 -0.98 -12.92
CA ALA A 194 14.70 -0.20 -11.93
C ALA A 194 14.16 -1.11 -10.82
N GLN A 195 13.99 -0.57 -9.62
CA GLN A 195 13.41 -1.24 -8.46
C GLN A 195 12.16 -0.50 -7.99
N ILE A 196 11.47 -1.02 -6.97
CA ILE A 196 10.29 -0.41 -6.31
C ILE A 196 10.49 1.11 -6.13
N GLY A 197 9.52 1.91 -6.61
CA GLY A 197 9.54 3.38 -6.61
C GLY A 197 10.29 4.02 -7.79
N GLY A 198 11.02 3.23 -8.57
CA GLY A 198 11.81 3.67 -9.71
C GLY A 198 11.05 3.67 -11.04
N SER A 199 11.74 4.14 -12.08
CA SER A 199 11.27 4.11 -13.48
C SER A 199 12.33 3.50 -14.39
N LEU A 200 11.90 2.76 -15.42
CA LEU A 200 12.76 2.18 -16.45
C LEU A 200 12.28 2.62 -17.83
N SER A 201 13.16 3.25 -18.62
CA SER A 201 12.88 3.56 -20.02
C SER A 201 13.24 2.39 -20.93
N VAL A 202 12.36 2.08 -21.88
CA VAL A 202 12.51 0.97 -22.83
C VAL A 202 12.09 1.41 -24.23
N SER A 203 12.66 0.80 -25.27
CA SER A 203 12.20 1.05 -26.64
C SER A 203 10.89 0.31 -26.91
N SER A 204 9.97 0.91 -27.68
CA SER A 204 8.74 0.23 -28.09
C SER A 204 9.01 -1.13 -28.76
N GLY A 205 8.28 -2.16 -28.33
CA GLY A 205 8.43 -3.54 -28.79
C GLY A 205 9.50 -4.35 -28.05
N SER A 206 10.13 -3.78 -27.01
CA SER A 206 11.14 -4.47 -26.21
C SER A 206 10.54 -5.53 -25.29
N ASP A 207 11.38 -6.50 -24.93
CA ASP A 207 11.10 -7.43 -23.83
C ASP A 207 11.77 -6.93 -22.55
N ILE A 208 11.13 -7.13 -21.41
CA ILE A 208 11.69 -6.84 -20.09
C ILE A 208 11.63 -8.09 -19.19
N GLU A 209 12.63 -8.25 -18.34
CA GLU A 209 12.65 -9.27 -17.30
C GLU A 209 12.26 -8.65 -15.96
N ILE A 210 11.27 -9.23 -15.30
CA ILE A 210 10.82 -8.85 -13.97
C ILE A 210 11.27 -9.94 -13.00
N THR A 211 11.98 -9.55 -11.96
CA THR A 211 12.37 -10.44 -10.86
C THR A 211 11.73 -9.97 -9.57
N ILE A 212 11.07 -10.89 -8.88
CA ILE A 212 10.56 -10.70 -7.53
C ILE A 212 11.40 -11.59 -6.61
N LYS A 213 11.85 -11.07 -5.48
CA LYS A 213 12.60 -11.80 -4.46
C LYS A 213 12.04 -11.45 -3.09
N LEU A 214 11.65 -12.46 -2.32
CA LEU A 214 11.14 -12.26 -0.96
C LEU A 214 11.86 -13.16 0.04
N LYS A 215 11.89 -12.73 1.31
CA LYS A 215 12.48 -13.47 2.43
C LYS A 215 11.42 -13.81 3.46
N ASP A 216 11.30 -15.10 3.77
CA ASP A 216 10.51 -15.58 4.91
C ASP A 216 11.21 -15.13 6.22
N PRO A 217 10.48 -14.63 7.23
CA PRO A 217 11.11 -14.21 8.49
C PRO A 217 11.75 -15.37 9.25
N GLU A 218 12.87 -15.10 9.93
CA GLU A 218 13.61 -16.11 10.71
C GLU A 218 12.89 -16.55 11.99
N LYS A 219 12.00 -15.71 12.50
CA LYS A 219 11.29 -15.91 13.76
C LYS A 219 9.80 -15.95 13.51
N ASN A 220 9.10 -16.66 14.39
CA ASN A 220 7.65 -16.58 14.47
C ASN A 220 7.22 -15.13 14.68
N ASN A 221 6.07 -14.78 14.12
CA ASN A 221 5.40 -13.51 14.33
C ASN A 221 4.99 -13.32 15.80
N HIS A 222 4.41 -12.17 16.12
CA HIS A 222 3.99 -11.84 17.49
C HIS A 222 2.83 -12.72 18.01
N HIS A 223 2.13 -13.45 17.15
CA HIS A 223 1.17 -14.50 17.53
C HIS A 223 1.81 -15.87 17.77
N LYS A 224 3.15 -15.95 17.72
CA LYS A 224 3.96 -17.18 17.86
C LYS A 224 3.75 -18.18 16.72
N GLU A 225 3.30 -17.72 15.57
CA GLU A 225 3.12 -18.50 14.35
C GLU A 225 4.18 -18.17 13.29
N ASN A 226 4.42 -19.07 12.34
CA ASN A 226 5.29 -18.81 11.20
C ASN A 226 4.48 -18.95 9.91
N PRO A 227 3.76 -17.88 9.49
CA PRO A 227 2.93 -17.93 8.29
C PRO A 227 3.80 -18.03 7.04
N SER A 228 3.35 -18.81 6.05
CA SER A 228 4.02 -18.95 4.76
C SER A 228 3.25 -18.23 3.66
N VAL A 229 3.97 -17.59 2.74
CA VAL A 229 3.38 -17.07 1.50
C VAL A 229 2.83 -18.23 0.66
N GLU A 230 1.53 -18.20 0.40
CA GLU A 230 0.80 -19.13 -0.48
C GLU A 230 0.97 -18.71 -1.94
N ARG A 231 0.88 -17.40 -2.20
CA ARG A 231 0.89 -16.85 -3.57
C ARG A 231 1.48 -15.46 -3.64
N VAL A 232 2.12 -15.17 -4.77
CA VAL A 232 2.52 -13.82 -5.17
C VAL A 232 1.91 -13.48 -6.53
N ASP A 233 1.22 -12.35 -6.61
CA ASP A 233 0.63 -11.77 -7.80
C ASP A 233 1.56 -10.66 -8.33
N LEU A 234 1.92 -10.74 -9.62
CA LEU A 234 2.47 -9.62 -10.37
C LEU A 234 1.32 -8.91 -11.08
N ILE A 235 1.14 -7.62 -10.80
CA ILE A 235 0.04 -6.80 -11.31
C ILE A 235 0.61 -5.71 -12.20
N THR A 236 -0.08 -5.44 -13.31
CA THR A 236 0.27 -4.38 -14.25
C THR A 236 -0.96 -3.55 -14.62
N GLY A 237 -0.74 -2.31 -15.03
CA GLY A 237 -1.73 -1.44 -15.64
C GLY A 237 -1.05 -0.42 -16.55
N LYS A 238 -1.79 0.11 -17.53
CA LYS A 238 -1.31 1.18 -18.40
C LYS A 238 -1.23 2.50 -17.65
N VAL A 239 -0.22 3.28 -18.01
CA VAL A 239 -0.06 4.68 -17.60
C VAL A 239 -0.46 5.57 -18.77
N SER A 240 -1.69 6.11 -18.71
CA SER A 240 -2.26 6.97 -19.76
C SER A 240 -2.03 8.46 -19.50
N GLY A 241 -1.46 8.83 -18.36
CA GLY A 241 -1.28 10.22 -17.93
C GLY A 241 -2.52 10.81 -17.26
N LEU A 242 -2.42 12.07 -16.85
CA LEU A 242 -3.46 12.76 -16.07
C LEU A 242 -4.80 12.79 -16.81
N GLY A 243 -5.85 12.26 -16.18
CA GLY A 243 -7.22 12.29 -16.70
C GLY A 243 -7.92 13.63 -16.45
N LEU A 244 -8.99 13.91 -17.21
CA LEU A 244 -9.81 15.12 -17.04
C LEU A 244 -10.86 15.00 -15.93
N ASN A 245 -11.25 13.78 -15.57
CA ASN A 245 -12.26 13.54 -14.53
C ASN A 245 -11.56 13.41 -13.16
N PRO A 246 -11.65 14.40 -12.26
CA PRO A 246 -11.00 14.33 -10.95
C PRO A 246 -11.59 13.24 -10.06
N ASN A 247 -12.85 12.85 -10.30
CA ASN A 247 -13.53 11.79 -9.56
C ASN A 247 -13.25 10.38 -10.11
N ASN A 248 -12.38 10.24 -11.12
CA ASN A 248 -12.05 8.92 -11.64
C ASN A 248 -11.42 8.07 -10.53
N ASP A 249 -11.87 6.84 -10.37
CA ASP A 249 -11.39 5.95 -9.33
C ASP A 249 -11.06 4.56 -9.86
N ARG A 250 -10.93 4.46 -11.19
CA ARG A 250 -10.65 3.20 -11.87
C ARG A 250 -9.51 3.36 -12.86
N ASN A 251 -8.71 2.31 -12.95
CA ASN A 251 -7.87 2.03 -14.10
C ASN A 251 -8.31 0.70 -14.72
N PRO A 252 -9.09 0.72 -15.81
CA PRO A 252 -9.65 -0.50 -16.39
C PRO A 252 -8.62 -1.40 -17.08
N SER A 253 -7.39 -0.90 -17.29
CA SER A 253 -6.30 -1.70 -17.86
C SER A 253 -5.58 -2.56 -16.81
N THR A 254 -5.83 -2.30 -15.53
CA THR A 254 -5.17 -3.02 -14.44
C THR A 254 -5.65 -4.45 -14.36
N HIS A 255 -4.70 -5.39 -14.31
CA HIS A 255 -4.98 -6.81 -14.15
C HIS A 255 -3.80 -7.53 -13.51
N VAL A 256 -4.07 -8.72 -12.95
CA VAL A 256 -3.01 -9.64 -12.53
C VAL A 256 -2.35 -10.21 -13.79
N LEU A 257 -1.10 -9.84 -14.01
CA LEU A 257 -0.30 -10.29 -15.15
C LEU A 257 0.14 -11.74 -14.98
N ASN A 258 0.54 -12.12 -13.77
CA ASN A 258 0.92 -13.49 -13.45
C ASN A 258 0.70 -13.80 -11.97
N ARG A 259 0.43 -15.07 -11.66
CA ARG A 259 0.36 -15.61 -10.29
C ARG A 259 1.44 -16.66 -10.11
N PHE A 260 2.26 -16.49 -9.09
CA PHE A 260 3.31 -17.43 -8.71
C PHE A 260 2.86 -18.18 -7.46
N TYR A 261 2.90 -19.50 -7.55
CA TYR A 261 2.73 -20.43 -6.44
C TYR A 261 4.07 -21.11 -6.13
N GLN A 262 4.07 -22.04 -5.19
CA GLN A 262 5.26 -22.73 -4.72
C GLN A 262 6.13 -23.34 -5.84
N ASP A 263 5.49 -23.91 -6.87
CA ASP A 263 6.20 -24.54 -8.00
C ASP A 263 6.79 -23.52 -8.99
N ASN A 264 6.50 -22.23 -8.84
CA ASN A 264 6.96 -21.17 -9.74
C ASN A 264 8.16 -20.38 -9.21
N TRP A 265 8.59 -20.62 -7.98
CA TRP A 265 9.74 -19.94 -7.40
C TRP A 265 10.88 -20.87 -7.04
N SER A 266 12.10 -20.37 -7.21
CA SER A 266 13.30 -21.03 -6.72
C SER A 266 13.53 -20.63 -5.27
N VAL A 267 13.92 -21.61 -4.45
CA VAL A 267 14.31 -21.38 -3.05
C VAL A 267 15.82 -21.53 -2.94
N LYS A 268 16.51 -20.48 -2.49
CA LYS A 268 17.92 -20.51 -2.15
C LYS A 268 18.12 -19.84 -0.81
N ASP A 269 18.62 -20.61 0.15
CA ASP A 269 18.69 -20.23 1.56
C ASP A 269 17.28 -19.82 2.04
N GLU A 270 17.13 -18.58 2.49
CA GLU A 270 15.90 -17.97 3.00
C GLU A 270 15.11 -17.17 1.93
N TYR A 271 15.59 -17.15 0.69
CA TYR A 271 15.02 -16.33 -0.39
C TYR A 271 14.21 -17.16 -1.38
N LYS A 272 12.99 -16.72 -1.64
CA LYS A 272 12.15 -17.19 -2.75
C LYS A 272 12.27 -16.20 -3.90
N THR A 273 12.64 -16.68 -5.09
CA THR A 273 12.85 -15.84 -6.27
C THR A 273 11.99 -16.31 -7.44
N MET A 274 11.28 -15.36 -8.06
CA MET A 274 10.37 -15.55 -9.19
C MET A 274 10.80 -14.64 -10.33
N THR A 275 10.68 -15.13 -11.57
CA THR A 275 11.02 -14.35 -12.77
C THR A 275 9.90 -14.42 -13.78
N TYR A 276 9.59 -13.29 -14.42
CA TYR A 276 8.62 -13.19 -15.50
C TYR A 276 9.18 -12.34 -16.64
N ASN A 277 9.05 -12.84 -17.87
CA ASN A 277 9.48 -12.13 -19.07
C ASN A 277 8.27 -11.50 -19.75
N LEU A 278 8.07 -10.19 -19.59
CA LEU A 278 7.03 -9.47 -20.29
C LEU A 278 7.51 -9.11 -21.70
N LYS A 279 6.77 -9.59 -22.70
CA LYS A 279 7.15 -9.50 -24.10
C LYS A 279 6.48 -8.32 -24.79
N ASN A 280 7.16 -7.74 -25.78
CA ASN A 280 6.59 -6.74 -26.70
C ASN A 280 5.91 -5.56 -25.98
N VAL A 281 6.63 -4.91 -25.06
CA VAL A 281 6.14 -3.74 -24.32
C VAL A 281 5.99 -2.55 -25.28
N THR A 282 4.77 -2.07 -25.46
CA THR A 282 4.43 -1.00 -26.41
C THR A 282 3.70 0.19 -25.77
N ASP A 283 3.21 0.03 -24.54
CA ASP A 283 2.55 1.09 -23.76
C ASP A 283 3.40 1.44 -22.54
N ASN A 284 3.25 2.66 -22.01
CA ASN A 284 3.72 2.98 -20.66
C ASN A 284 2.93 2.15 -19.63
N LEU A 285 3.62 1.57 -18.64
CA LEU A 285 3.03 0.67 -17.65
C LEU A 285 3.48 1.04 -16.24
N TYR A 286 2.74 0.58 -15.24
CA TYR A 286 3.28 0.39 -13.90
C TYR A 286 3.20 -1.09 -13.52
N LEU A 287 4.14 -1.56 -12.71
CA LEU A 287 4.22 -2.93 -12.23
C LEU A 287 4.28 -2.93 -10.70
N ARG A 288 3.46 -3.76 -10.04
CA ARG A 288 3.49 -3.92 -8.58
C ARG A 288 3.30 -5.39 -8.20
N ALA A 289 3.80 -5.76 -7.02
CA ALA A 289 3.63 -7.09 -6.45
C ALA A 289 2.65 -7.04 -5.27
N ARG A 290 1.87 -8.10 -5.12
CA ARG A 290 1.04 -8.37 -3.95
C ARG A 290 1.17 -9.84 -3.59
N GLY A 291 1.16 -10.21 -2.32
CA GLY A 291 1.11 -11.62 -1.94
C GLY A 291 0.29 -11.86 -0.69
N THR A 292 -0.05 -13.13 -0.45
CA THR A 292 -0.92 -13.56 0.66
C THR A 292 -0.54 -14.95 1.17
N ASN A 293 -0.94 -15.26 2.41
CA ASN A 293 -0.92 -16.62 2.97
C ASN A 293 -2.23 -17.39 2.75
N THR A 294 -3.22 -16.81 2.06
CA THR A 294 -4.55 -17.42 1.86
C THR A 294 -4.76 -17.88 0.42
N THR A 295 -5.87 -18.59 0.21
CA THR A 295 -6.32 -19.00 -1.13
C THR A 295 -7.19 -17.94 -1.83
N GLN A 296 -7.49 -16.81 -1.18
CA GLN A 296 -8.26 -15.72 -1.79
C GLN A 296 -7.52 -15.17 -3.00
N LEU A 297 -8.22 -15.05 -4.14
CA LEU A 297 -7.61 -14.57 -5.39
C LEU A 297 -7.40 -13.06 -5.36
N GLU A 298 -8.35 -12.34 -4.79
CA GLU A 298 -8.30 -10.92 -4.48
C GLU A 298 -8.68 -10.77 -3.00
N PRO A 299 -8.19 -9.76 -2.27
CA PRO A 299 -8.62 -9.52 -0.90
C PRO A 299 -10.13 -9.24 -0.88
N GLU A 300 -10.88 -10.03 -0.13
CA GLU A 300 -12.32 -9.82 0.05
C GLU A 300 -12.58 -8.89 1.25
N PRO A 301 -13.76 -8.25 1.36
CA PRO A 301 -14.12 -7.47 2.55
C PRO A 301 -14.06 -8.31 3.83
N ASP A 302 -13.30 -7.84 4.81
CA ASP A 302 -13.08 -8.49 6.09
C ASP A 302 -14.41 -8.64 6.85
N PRO A 303 -14.83 -9.87 7.22
CA PRO A 303 -16.04 -10.06 7.99
C PRO A 303 -15.87 -9.56 9.44
N PRO A 304 -16.98 -9.25 10.15
CA PRO A 304 -16.90 -8.89 11.55
C PRO A 304 -16.32 -10.05 12.38
N GLY A 305 -15.44 -9.72 13.32
CA GLY A 305 -14.75 -10.69 14.16
C GLY A 305 -13.64 -11.48 13.46
N GLU A 306 -13.19 -11.07 12.28
CA GLU A 306 -12.06 -11.71 11.61
C GLU A 306 -10.81 -11.68 12.48
N ASN A 307 -10.08 -12.80 12.54
CA ASN A 307 -8.78 -12.87 13.18
C ASN A 307 -7.71 -12.26 12.24
N PRO A 308 -7.06 -11.14 12.60
CA PRO A 308 -6.08 -10.49 11.74
C PRO A 308 -4.84 -11.36 11.47
N TRP A 309 -4.54 -12.35 12.33
CA TRP A 309 -3.35 -13.20 12.16
C TRP A 309 -3.49 -14.27 11.08
N THR A 310 -4.71 -14.55 10.62
CA THR A 310 -4.96 -15.63 9.64
C THR A 310 -5.08 -15.16 8.19
N ASP A 311 -5.41 -13.88 7.97
CA ASP A 311 -5.52 -13.28 6.64
C ASP A 311 -4.48 -12.16 6.46
N LEU A 312 -3.31 -12.55 5.96
CA LEU A 312 -2.12 -11.72 5.84
C LEU A 312 -1.81 -11.41 4.39
N TRP A 313 -1.43 -10.16 4.15
CA TRP A 313 -1.06 -9.68 2.83
C TRP A 313 0.18 -8.81 2.89
N PHE A 314 0.90 -8.75 1.77
CA PHE A 314 1.92 -7.76 1.52
C PHE A 314 1.72 -7.11 0.16
N TYR A 315 2.17 -5.86 0.02
CA TYR A 315 2.08 -5.06 -1.20
C TYR A 315 3.38 -4.29 -1.41
N SER A 316 3.89 -4.28 -2.65
CA SER A 316 4.93 -3.35 -3.07
C SER A 316 4.30 -2.07 -3.62
N ASN A 317 4.98 -0.93 -3.44
CA ASN A 317 4.78 0.19 -4.35
C ASN A 317 5.24 -0.17 -5.79
N PRO A 318 4.83 0.61 -6.80
CA PRO A 318 5.06 0.23 -8.19
C PRO A 318 6.46 0.56 -8.71
N ILE A 319 6.77 0.01 -9.86
CA ILE A 319 7.85 0.40 -10.77
C ILE A 319 7.20 0.90 -12.06
N PHE A 320 7.62 2.05 -12.58
CA PHE A 320 7.09 2.59 -13.83
C PHE A 320 7.94 2.17 -15.03
N ILE A 321 7.29 1.79 -16.13
CA ILE A 321 7.92 1.48 -17.41
C ILE A 321 7.51 2.55 -18.41
N GLN A 322 8.50 3.22 -18.99
CA GLN A 322 8.32 4.33 -19.92
C GLN A 322 8.80 3.90 -21.31
N VAL A 323 7.87 3.78 -22.25
CA VAL A 323 8.16 3.45 -23.64
C VAL A 323 8.58 4.71 -24.38
N GLN A 324 9.72 4.62 -25.05
CA GLN A 324 10.30 5.64 -25.94
C GLN A 324 10.19 5.20 -27.41
#